data_AF-A0A9W7ZS76-F1
#
_entry.id   AF-A0A9W7ZS76-F1
#
_cell.length_a   1.000
_cell.length_b   1.000
_cell.length_c   1.000
_cell.angle_alpha   90.00
_cell.angle_beta   90.00
_cell.angle_gamma   90.00
#
_symmetry.space_group_name_H-M   'P 1'
#
loop_
_entity.id
_entity.type
_entity.pdbx_description
1 polymer ?
#
loop_
_entity_poly.entity_id
_entity_poly.type
_entity_poly.pdbx_seq_one_letter_code
_entity_poly.pdbx_strand_id
1 'polypeptide(L)'
;MFGYYKPQILIATTPNAEFNVYFPDLKYGTPESKFRHDDHKFEWTRNEFKEWCEMVCETYGYEYTIEGIGKIIKKEVLDAYTGPEDVGHCSQLCLFKRKNNHQQQPKNTSSPPNLEDFCQPSEDHEKPTLMGSFSYPYFNEPPMGPEDLFKLVLRFAGYICDYDTGLVMLERLWNVSDIKHQFKRRKAFEAWMDRDENYCGRDGFESVIDREDGNKAYKIKNYVKRSAFD
;
A
#
# COMPACT_ATOMS: atom_id res chain seq x y z
N MET A 1 -6.58 20.18 0.64
CA MET A 1 -6.80 18.86 1.30
C MET A 1 -7.19 19.02 2.77
N PHE A 2 -6.24 19.30 3.68
CA PHE A 2 -6.50 19.43 5.12
C PHE A 2 -7.48 20.54 5.52
N GLY A 3 -7.43 21.70 4.85
CA GLY A 3 -8.30 22.84 5.16
C GLY A 3 -9.72 22.77 4.58
N TYR A 4 -9.93 22.06 3.47
CA TYR A 4 -11.23 22.00 2.77
C TYR A 4 -11.93 20.66 2.98
N TYR A 5 -11.34 19.56 2.49
CA TYR A 5 -11.90 18.21 2.60
C TYR A 5 -11.95 17.71 4.05
N LYS A 6 -11.01 18.14 4.90
CA LYS A 6 -10.95 17.84 6.35
C LYS A 6 -11.20 16.35 6.71
N PRO A 7 -10.53 15.37 6.09
CA PRO A 7 -10.79 13.95 6.36
C PRO A 7 -10.49 13.58 7.82
N GLN A 8 -11.16 12.56 8.36
CA GLN A 8 -10.86 12.07 9.71
C GLN A 8 -9.49 11.41 9.80
N ILE A 9 -9.11 10.69 8.74
CA ILE A 9 -7.83 10.00 8.58
C ILE A 9 -7.29 10.31 7.18
N LEU A 10 -6.00 10.59 7.09
CA LEU A 10 -5.29 10.78 5.83
C LEU A 10 -3.93 10.10 5.92
N ILE A 11 -3.59 9.34 4.89
CA ILE A 11 -2.29 8.69 4.77
C ILE A 11 -1.56 9.35 3.62
N ALA A 12 -0.39 9.91 3.90
CA ALA A 12 0.51 10.46 2.89
C ALA A 12 1.77 9.59 2.80
N THR A 13 2.20 9.26 1.59
CA THR A 13 3.45 8.54 1.36
C THR A 13 4.32 9.33 0.40
N THR A 14 5.63 9.30 0.61
CA THR A 14 6.61 9.98 -0.24
C THR A 14 7.93 9.23 -0.24
N PRO A 15 8.73 9.27 -1.31
CA PRO A 15 10.11 8.78 -1.28
C PRO A 15 10.92 9.40 -0.13
N ASN A 16 11.81 8.62 0.47
CA ASN A 16 12.85 9.13 1.36
C ASN A 16 14.12 9.41 0.56
N ALA A 17 14.48 10.68 0.39
CA ALA A 17 15.67 11.06 -0.36
C ALA A 17 16.95 10.44 0.24
N GLU A 18 17.04 10.32 1.57
CA GLU A 18 18.21 9.75 2.26
C GLU A 18 18.47 8.29 1.89
N PHE A 19 17.41 7.56 1.52
CA PHE A 19 17.52 6.17 1.10
C PHE A 19 18.14 6.03 -0.30
N ASN A 20 18.25 7.12 -1.06
CA ASN A 20 18.83 7.10 -2.41
C ASN A 20 20.32 6.77 -2.44
N VAL A 21 21.00 6.79 -1.29
CA VAL A 21 22.37 6.30 -1.13
C VAL A 21 22.52 4.83 -1.59
N TYR A 22 21.44 4.04 -1.55
CA TYR A 22 21.44 2.65 -2.00
C TYR A 22 21.15 2.46 -3.49
N PHE A 23 20.91 3.54 -4.23
CA PHE A 23 20.72 3.52 -5.69
C PHE A 23 21.90 4.23 -6.37
N PRO A 24 22.94 3.49 -6.82
CA PRO A 24 24.18 4.09 -7.34
C PRO A 24 23.96 5.11 -8.47
N ASP A 25 22.97 4.85 -9.33
CA ASP A 25 22.65 5.71 -10.48
C ASP A 25 22.07 7.07 -10.08
N LEU A 26 21.54 7.20 -8.86
CA LEU A 26 20.98 8.44 -8.35
C LEU A 26 22.04 9.36 -7.77
N LYS A 27 23.27 8.88 -7.53
CA LYS A 27 24.43 9.68 -7.08
C LYS A 27 24.10 10.59 -5.88
N TYR A 28 23.31 10.08 -4.95
CA TYR A 28 22.80 10.86 -3.82
C TYR A 28 23.94 11.49 -3.00
N GLY A 29 23.81 12.79 -2.69
CA GLY A 29 24.80 13.54 -1.93
C GLY A 29 25.91 14.16 -2.78
N THR A 30 25.87 14.02 -4.11
CA THR A 30 26.79 14.70 -5.04
C THR A 30 26.08 15.77 -5.87
N PRO A 31 26.81 16.67 -6.55
CA PRO A 31 26.22 17.67 -7.45
C PRO A 31 25.38 17.07 -8.60
N GLU A 32 25.61 15.79 -8.92
CA GLU A 32 24.90 15.05 -9.97
C GLU A 32 23.71 14.23 -9.43
N SER A 33 23.25 14.52 -8.20
CA SER A 33 22.12 13.82 -7.57
C SER A 33 20.86 13.88 -8.45
N LYS A 34 20.16 12.75 -8.55
CA LYS A 34 18.89 12.62 -9.28
C LYS A 34 17.77 12.11 -8.37
N PHE A 35 16.53 12.36 -8.78
CA PHE A 35 15.36 11.73 -8.18
C PHE A 35 15.16 10.32 -8.73
N ARG A 36 14.40 9.49 -8.00
CA ARG A 36 14.05 8.13 -8.41
C ARG A 36 13.24 8.07 -9.71
N HIS A 37 12.57 9.18 -10.04
CA HIS A 37 11.79 9.32 -11.26
C HIS A 37 11.95 10.73 -11.82
N ASP A 38 12.05 10.86 -13.14
CA ASP A 38 12.29 12.14 -13.82
C ASP A 38 11.13 13.15 -13.66
N ASP A 39 9.94 12.65 -13.31
CA ASP A 39 8.77 13.50 -13.06
C ASP A 39 8.71 14.03 -11.60
N HIS A 40 9.50 13.50 -10.67
CA HIS A 40 9.53 14.02 -9.32
C HIS A 40 9.99 15.49 -9.34
N LYS A 41 9.28 16.35 -8.62
CA LYS A 41 9.65 17.78 -8.49
C LYS A 41 10.54 18.02 -7.27
N PHE A 42 10.46 17.13 -6.28
CA PHE A 42 11.27 17.10 -5.08
C PHE A 42 11.19 15.70 -4.48
N GLU A 43 12.16 15.35 -3.63
CA GLU A 43 12.12 14.20 -2.73
C GLU A 43 12.58 14.67 -1.37
N TRP A 44 11.79 14.42 -0.32
CA TRP A 44 12.11 14.91 1.02
C TRP A 44 13.04 13.96 1.75
N THR A 45 13.96 14.54 2.50
CA THR A 45 14.64 13.88 3.63
C THR A 45 13.63 13.56 4.75
N ARG A 46 14.05 12.79 5.76
CA ARG A 46 13.21 12.50 6.93
C ARG A 46 12.90 13.76 7.72
N ASN A 47 13.87 14.66 7.83
CA ASN A 47 13.69 15.92 8.56
C ASN A 47 12.70 16.85 7.85
N GLU A 48 12.87 17.08 6.55
CA GLU A 48 11.95 17.94 5.77
C GLU A 48 10.52 17.40 5.78
N PHE A 49 10.35 16.08 5.64
CA PHE A 49 9.01 15.48 5.69
C PHE A 49 8.37 15.64 7.06
N LYS A 50 9.15 15.46 8.15
CA LYS A 50 8.69 15.69 9.52
C LYS A 50 8.26 17.13 9.76
N GLU A 51 9.09 18.09 9.37
CA GLU A 51 8.79 19.53 9.50
C GLU A 51 7.50 19.90 8.75
N TRP A 52 7.32 19.36 7.55
CA TRP A 52 6.07 19.54 6.79
C TRP A 52 4.86 18.94 7.52
N CYS A 53 4.97 17.73 8.08
CA CYS A 53 3.91 17.10 8.84
C CYS A 53 3.52 17.90 10.10
N GLU A 54 4.52 18.43 10.80
CA GLU A 54 4.36 19.28 11.99
C GLU A 54 3.58 20.55 11.64
N MET A 55 4.03 21.28 10.62
CA MET A 55 3.36 22.48 10.12
C MET A 55 1.90 22.22 9.73
N VAL A 56 1.62 21.11 9.03
CA VAL A 56 0.25 20.72 8.65
C VAL A 56 -0.60 20.48 9.90
N CYS A 57 -0.08 19.78 10.91
CA CYS A 57 -0.83 19.46 12.12
C CYS A 57 -1.12 20.68 12.98
N GLU A 58 -0.16 21.58 13.11
CA GLU A 58 -0.31 22.87 13.81
C GLU A 58 -1.34 23.76 13.12
N THR A 59 -1.30 23.83 11.78
CA THR A 59 -2.18 24.70 11.00
C THR A 59 -3.62 24.19 10.94
N TYR A 60 -3.81 22.87 10.79
CA TYR A 60 -5.11 22.30 10.42
C TYR A 60 -5.77 21.45 11.52
N GLY A 61 -5.17 21.34 12.71
CA GLY A 61 -5.76 20.62 13.84
C GLY A 61 -5.74 19.10 13.71
N TYR A 62 -4.60 18.55 13.27
CA TYR A 62 -4.36 17.11 13.20
C TYR A 62 -3.33 16.69 14.25
N GLU A 63 -3.31 15.39 14.54
CA GLU A 63 -2.16 14.68 15.10
C GLU A 63 -1.55 13.81 14.00
N TYR A 64 -0.26 13.50 14.10
CA TYR A 64 0.42 12.70 13.09
C TYR A 64 1.29 11.60 13.70
N THR A 65 1.54 10.55 12.90
CA THR A 65 2.50 9.49 13.20
C THR A 65 3.28 9.18 11.94
N ILE A 66 4.61 9.21 12.03
CA ILE A 66 5.51 8.88 10.92
C ILE A 66 5.93 7.42 11.03
N GLU A 67 5.80 6.71 9.92
CA GLU A 67 6.23 5.33 9.71
C GLU A 67 6.92 5.23 8.34
N GLY A 68 7.20 4.02 7.86
CA GLY A 68 7.64 3.85 6.49
C GLY A 68 7.62 2.41 5.99
N ILE A 69 8.00 2.25 4.73
CA ILE A 69 8.00 0.97 4.01
C ILE A 69 9.39 0.73 3.41
N GLY A 70 9.85 -0.52 3.46
CA GLY A 70 11.12 -0.92 2.86
C GLY A 70 12.33 -0.54 3.71
N LYS A 71 12.39 -1.06 4.94
CA LYS A 71 13.58 -0.97 5.79
C LYS A 71 14.58 -2.06 5.38
N ILE A 72 15.87 -1.75 5.35
CA ILE A 72 16.91 -2.77 5.19
C ILE A 72 17.05 -3.50 6.53
N ILE A 73 16.79 -4.81 6.53
CA ILE A 73 16.73 -5.66 7.74
C ILE A 73 17.89 -6.66 7.86
N LYS A 74 18.72 -6.82 6.83
CA LYS A 74 19.83 -7.79 6.82
C LYS A 74 21.17 -7.07 6.86
N LYS A 75 21.97 -7.38 7.89
CA LYS A 75 23.32 -6.83 8.07
C LYS A 75 24.27 -7.19 6.92
N GLU A 76 24.14 -8.41 6.40
CA GLU A 76 24.89 -8.90 5.23
C GLU A 76 24.62 -8.06 3.95
N VAL A 77 23.42 -7.48 3.84
CA VAL A 77 23.07 -6.57 2.74
C VAL A 77 23.67 -5.18 2.99
N LEU A 78 23.69 -4.70 4.24
CA LEU A 78 24.41 -3.46 4.58
C LEU A 78 25.91 -3.57 4.25
N ASP A 79 26.56 -4.69 4.51
CA ASP A 79 28.01 -4.84 4.25
C ASP A 79 28.35 -4.72 2.74
N ALA A 80 27.39 -5.01 1.85
CA ALA A 80 27.54 -4.85 0.40
C ALA A 80 27.29 -3.41 -0.09
N TYR A 81 26.66 -2.55 0.72
CA TYR A 81 26.38 -1.16 0.40
C TYR A 81 27.11 -0.24 1.37
N THR A 82 28.03 0.59 0.89
CA THR A 82 28.83 1.54 1.70
C THR A 82 28.02 2.73 2.26
N GLY A 83 26.72 2.56 2.49
CA GLY A 83 25.83 3.61 2.99
C GLY A 83 25.80 3.70 4.52
N PRO A 84 25.28 4.81 5.08
CA PRO A 84 25.10 4.96 6.52
C PRO A 84 24.23 3.84 7.11
N GLU A 85 24.48 3.46 8.37
CA GLU A 85 23.79 2.33 9.02
C GLU A 85 22.28 2.52 9.22
N ASP A 86 21.76 3.76 9.23
CA ASP A 86 20.32 4.02 9.37
C ASP A 86 19.83 5.27 8.62
N VAL A 87 19.51 5.10 7.34
CA VAL A 87 18.78 6.09 6.54
C VAL A 87 17.26 5.92 6.61
N GLY A 88 16.75 5.04 7.48
CA GLY A 88 15.32 4.78 7.65
C GLY A 88 14.70 3.93 6.53
N HIS A 89 13.43 4.21 6.22
CA HIS A 89 12.64 3.47 5.24
C HIS A 89 12.83 4.01 3.82
N CYS A 90 12.71 3.14 2.80
CA CYS A 90 12.75 3.55 1.39
C CYS A 90 11.64 4.55 1.03
N SER A 91 10.43 4.32 1.54
CA SER A 91 9.32 5.27 1.45
C SER A 91 8.89 5.68 2.85
N GLN A 92 8.70 6.98 3.03
CA GLN A 92 8.17 7.56 4.25
C GLN A 92 6.64 7.55 4.19
N LEU A 93 6.00 7.36 5.34
CA LEU A 93 4.56 7.39 5.49
C LEU A 93 4.22 8.31 6.67
N CYS A 94 3.19 9.13 6.50
CA CYS A 94 2.59 9.87 7.60
C CYS A 94 1.10 9.57 7.67
N LEU A 95 0.66 9.11 8.84
CA LEU A 95 -0.74 8.97 9.20
C LEU A 95 -1.17 10.25 9.92
N PHE A 96 -2.05 11.02 9.31
CA PHE A 96 -2.70 12.17 9.93
C PHE A 96 -4.07 11.76 10.45
N LYS A 97 -4.37 12.11 11.70
CA LYS A 97 -5.68 11.92 12.32
C LYS A 97 -6.21 13.26 12.80
N ARG A 98 -7.42 13.61 12.39
CA ARG A 98 -8.04 14.88 12.77
C ARG A 98 -8.32 14.86 14.26
N LYS A 99 -7.93 15.92 14.98
CA LYS A 99 -8.26 16.06 16.40
C LYS A 99 -9.77 16.29 16.54
N ASN A 100 -10.41 15.56 17.44
CA ASN A 100 -11.83 15.77 17.77
C ASN A 100 -11.94 17.01 18.65
N ASN A 101 -11.94 18.20 18.04
CA ASN A 101 -12.08 19.44 18.77
C ASN A 101 -13.56 19.71 19.13
N HIS A 102 -14.00 19.27 20.31
CA HIS A 102 -15.16 19.88 20.97
C HIS A 102 -14.86 21.25 21.60
N GLN A 103 -13.61 21.76 21.52
CA GLN A 103 -13.18 22.94 22.30
C GLN A 103 -12.25 23.93 21.60
N GLN A 104 -12.20 23.99 20.27
CA GLN A 104 -11.47 25.08 19.59
C GLN A 104 -12.41 25.88 18.70
N GLN A 105 -13.09 26.86 19.31
CA GLN A 105 -13.42 28.07 18.56
C GLN A 105 -12.11 28.81 18.28
N PRO A 106 -11.82 29.19 17.03
CA PRO A 106 -10.63 29.98 16.72
C PRO A 106 -10.71 31.34 17.45
N LYS A 107 -9.61 31.72 18.11
CA LYS A 107 -9.44 33.07 18.68
C LYS A 107 -9.44 34.09 17.53
N ASN A 108 -10.46 34.95 17.52
CA ASN A 108 -10.55 36.26 16.87
C ASN A 108 -9.58 36.53 15.71
N THR A 109 -9.97 36.07 14.52
CA THR A 109 -9.95 36.93 13.33
C THR A 109 -11.41 37.18 12.97
N SER A 110 -11.73 38.38 12.49
CA SER A 110 -13.07 38.87 12.13
C SER A 110 -13.97 37.74 11.63
N SER A 111 -15.19 37.68 12.16
CA SER A 111 -16.30 36.76 11.84
C SER A 111 -16.00 35.72 10.76
N PRO A 112 -16.22 34.40 11.01
CA PRO A 112 -16.06 33.40 9.96
C PRO A 112 -16.79 33.91 8.72
N PRO A 113 -16.15 33.97 7.54
CA PRO A 113 -16.85 34.46 6.37
C PRO A 113 -18.10 33.60 6.24
N ASN A 114 -19.24 34.24 6.03
CA ASN A 114 -20.50 33.54 5.99
C ASN A 114 -20.34 32.38 4.99
N LEU A 115 -20.87 31.20 5.31
CA LEU A 115 -20.81 30.08 4.37
C LEU A 115 -21.49 30.46 3.04
N GLU A 116 -22.39 31.46 3.08
CA GLU A 116 -23.03 32.11 1.95
C GLU A 116 -22.10 33.07 1.17
N ASP A 117 -21.04 33.62 1.77
CA ASP A 117 -20.08 34.51 1.11
C ASP A 117 -19.09 33.74 0.18
N PHE A 118 -18.83 32.46 0.47
CA PHE A 118 -18.04 31.57 -0.40
C PHE A 118 -18.89 30.66 -1.28
N CYS A 119 -20.20 30.71 -1.10
CA CYS A 119 -21.18 29.94 -1.85
C CYS A 119 -22.19 30.88 -2.51
N GLN A 120 -21.73 32.04 -2.96
CA GLN A 120 -22.32 32.60 -4.16
C GLN A 120 -21.93 31.63 -5.28
N PRO A 121 -22.88 30.93 -5.92
CA PRO A 121 -22.55 30.19 -7.11
C PRO A 121 -21.95 31.21 -8.08
N SER A 122 -20.67 31.07 -8.43
CA SER A 122 -20.27 31.51 -9.75
C SER A 122 -21.19 30.74 -10.69
N GLU A 123 -21.98 31.44 -11.51
CA GLU A 123 -22.99 30.84 -12.39
C GLU A 123 -22.41 29.76 -13.34
N ASP A 124 -21.09 29.59 -13.36
CA ASP A 124 -20.33 28.74 -14.29
C ASP A 124 -19.69 27.46 -13.70
N HIS A 125 -19.88 27.12 -12.41
CA HIS A 125 -19.30 25.89 -11.85
C HIS A 125 -20.37 24.96 -11.26
N GLU A 126 -20.71 23.93 -12.02
CA GLU A 126 -21.59 22.83 -11.60
C GLU A 126 -21.12 22.26 -10.26
N LYS A 127 -22.07 22.07 -9.33
CA LYS A 127 -21.81 21.37 -8.06
C LYS A 127 -21.16 20.02 -8.36
N PRO A 128 -20.11 19.61 -7.61
CA PRO A 128 -19.52 18.30 -7.79
C PRO A 128 -20.59 17.22 -7.59
N THR A 129 -20.84 16.46 -8.65
CA THR A 129 -21.81 15.37 -8.65
C THR A 129 -21.18 14.17 -7.96
N LEU A 130 -21.85 13.63 -6.95
CA LEU A 130 -21.46 12.36 -6.35
C LEU A 130 -21.62 11.25 -7.41
N MET A 131 -20.51 10.79 -7.99
CA MET A 131 -20.50 9.74 -9.02
C MET A 131 -20.91 8.37 -8.46
N GLY A 132 -20.74 8.15 -7.15
CA GLY A 132 -21.17 6.92 -6.50
C GLY A 132 -20.67 6.80 -5.06
N SER A 133 -21.34 5.96 -4.28
CA SER A 133 -20.93 5.54 -2.95
C SER A 133 -21.00 4.02 -2.87
N PHE A 134 -19.94 3.38 -2.38
CA PHE A 134 -19.86 1.92 -2.29
C PHE A 134 -19.78 1.50 -0.82
N SER A 135 -20.69 0.64 -0.38
CA SER A 135 -20.60 0.01 0.94
C SER A 135 -19.81 -1.28 0.83
N TYR A 136 -18.68 -1.35 1.53
CA TYR A 136 -17.90 -2.58 1.61
C TYR A 136 -18.66 -3.66 2.40
N PRO A 137 -18.67 -4.93 1.95
CA PRO A 137 -18.09 -5.42 0.70
C PRO A 137 -18.98 -5.14 -0.52
N TYR A 138 -18.45 -4.46 -1.53
CA TYR A 138 -19.16 -3.96 -2.72
C TYR A 138 -19.53 -5.05 -3.75
N PHE A 139 -19.15 -6.30 -3.51
CA PHE A 139 -19.11 -7.27 -4.59
C PHE A 139 -20.42 -8.07 -4.69
N ASN A 140 -21.28 -7.67 -5.62
CA ASN A 140 -22.50 -8.39 -6.01
C ASN A 140 -22.26 -9.43 -7.12
N GLU A 141 -21.01 -9.67 -7.51
CA GLU A 141 -20.69 -10.68 -8.50
C GLU A 141 -20.98 -12.10 -7.95
N PRO A 142 -21.54 -13.00 -8.77
CA PRO A 142 -21.73 -14.37 -8.36
C PRO A 142 -20.37 -15.04 -8.07
N PRO A 143 -20.30 -16.01 -7.14
CA PRO A 143 -19.08 -16.76 -6.88
C PRO A 143 -18.54 -17.39 -8.17
N MET A 144 -17.22 -17.34 -8.34
CA MET A 144 -16.54 -17.96 -9.47
C MET A 144 -16.77 -19.47 -9.47
N GLY A 145 -16.79 -20.04 -10.67
CA GLY A 145 -16.76 -21.49 -10.84
C GLY A 145 -15.47 -22.08 -10.24
N PRO A 146 -15.47 -23.37 -9.83
CA PRO A 146 -14.32 -24.00 -9.20
C PRO A 146 -13.02 -23.97 -10.03
N GLU A 147 -13.12 -23.86 -11.36
CA GLU A 147 -11.96 -23.78 -12.25
C GLU A 147 -11.36 -22.36 -12.30
N ASP A 148 -12.21 -21.34 -12.49
CA ASP A 148 -11.76 -19.95 -12.52
C ASP A 148 -11.21 -19.50 -11.16
N LEU A 149 -11.83 -19.98 -10.07
CA LEU A 149 -11.35 -19.75 -8.72
C LEU A 149 -9.95 -20.34 -8.50
N PHE A 150 -9.69 -21.53 -9.05
CA PHE A 150 -8.38 -22.17 -8.99
C PHE A 150 -7.34 -21.41 -9.82
N LYS A 151 -7.70 -20.99 -11.04
CA LYS A 151 -6.84 -20.15 -11.90
C LYS A 151 -6.50 -18.82 -11.24
N LEU A 152 -7.47 -18.18 -10.57
CA LEU A 152 -7.28 -16.94 -9.82
C LEU A 152 -6.22 -17.14 -8.72
N VAL A 153 -6.38 -18.18 -7.91
CA VAL A 153 -5.45 -18.50 -6.81
C VAL A 153 -4.05 -18.80 -7.36
N LEU A 154 -3.93 -19.62 -8.39
CA LEU A 154 -2.64 -19.93 -9.02
C LEU A 154 -1.95 -18.69 -9.60
N ARG A 155 -2.71 -17.83 -10.28
CA ARG A 155 -2.20 -16.58 -10.84
C ARG A 155 -1.56 -15.72 -9.75
N PHE A 156 -2.29 -15.47 -8.67
CA PHE A 156 -1.76 -14.65 -7.58
C PHE A 156 -0.65 -15.34 -6.80
N ALA A 157 -0.76 -16.66 -6.59
CA ALA A 157 0.29 -17.45 -5.98
C ALA A 157 1.62 -17.28 -6.75
N GLY A 158 1.60 -17.36 -8.08
CA GLY A 158 2.79 -17.14 -8.91
C GLY A 158 3.34 -15.70 -8.86
N TYR A 159 2.50 -14.69 -8.63
CA TYR A 159 2.97 -13.31 -8.48
C TYR A 159 3.62 -13.02 -7.13
N ILE A 160 3.19 -13.72 -6.07
CA ILE A 160 3.55 -13.37 -4.68
C ILE A 160 4.37 -14.46 -3.98
N CYS A 161 4.65 -15.58 -4.66
CA CYS A 161 5.55 -16.59 -4.13
C CYS A 161 6.96 -16.03 -3.97
N ASP A 162 7.70 -16.59 -3.02
CA ASP A 162 9.12 -16.39 -2.90
C ASP A 162 9.83 -16.94 -4.16
N TYR A 163 10.61 -16.09 -4.83
CA TYR A 163 11.21 -16.42 -6.12
C TYR A 163 12.29 -17.50 -6.04
N ASP A 164 12.92 -17.68 -4.88
CA ASP A 164 14.01 -18.64 -4.68
C ASP A 164 13.47 -20.02 -4.32
N THR A 165 12.40 -20.07 -3.54
CA THR A 165 11.84 -21.31 -2.97
C THR A 165 10.54 -21.77 -3.63
N GLY A 166 9.84 -20.87 -4.33
CA GLY A 166 8.51 -21.12 -4.89
C GLY A 166 7.40 -21.22 -3.82
N LEU A 167 7.69 -20.80 -2.59
CA LEU A 167 6.76 -20.86 -1.47
C LEU A 167 5.83 -19.66 -1.43
N VAL A 168 4.55 -19.89 -1.21
CA VAL A 168 3.57 -18.85 -0.92
C VAL A 168 2.89 -19.10 0.42
N MET A 169 2.88 -18.08 1.27
CA MET A 169 2.19 -18.12 2.56
C MET A 169 0.69 -17.90 2.36
N LEU A 170 -0.15 -18.71 3.01
CA LEU A 170 -1.61 -18.58 2.97
C LEU A 170 -2.10 -17.18 3.32
N GLU A 171 -1.41 -16.52 4.25
CA GLU A 171 -1.72 -15.17 4.67
C GLU A 171 -1.54 -14.14 3.55
N ARG A 172 -0.54 -14.32 2.68
CA ARG A 172 -0.32 -13.45 1.53
C ARG A 172 -1.43 -13.64 0.49
N LEU A 173 -1.81 -14.90 0.22
CA LEU A 173 -2.93 -15.21 -0.67
C LEU A 173 -4.25 -14.67 -0.12
N TRP A 174 -4.52 -14.87 1.17
CA TRP A 174 -5.72 -14.35 1.81
C TRP A 174 -5.82 -12.83 1.69
N ASN A 175 -4.69 -12.11 1.62
CA ASN A 175 -4.69 -10.65 1.48
C ASN A 175 -4.98 -10.12 0.07
N VAL A 176 -5.15 -11.00 -0.92
CA VAL A 176 -5.64 -10.63 -2.25
C VAL A 176 -7.14 -10.34 -2.21
N SER A 177 -7.54 -9.15 -2.63
CA SER A 177 -8.94 -8.69 -2.60
C SER A 177 -9.89 -9.63 -3.36
N ASP A 178 -9.49 -10.11 -4.54
CA ASP A 178 -10.25 -11.06 -5.35
C ASP A 178 -10.48 -12.38 -4.61
N ILE A 179 -9.48 -12.89 -3.87
CA ILE A 179 -9.62 -14.10 -3.06
C ILE A 179 -10.55 -13.83 -1.87
N LYS A 180 -10.40 -12.70 -1.17
CA LYS A 180 -11.32 -12.31 -0.07
C LYS A 180 -12.77 -12.24 -0.55
N HIS A 181 -12.97 -11.70 -1.75
CA HIS A 181 -14.28 -11.59 -2.35
C HIS A 181 -14.96 -12.95 -2.48
N GLN A 182 -14.24 -13.97 -2.94
CA GLN A 182 -14.78 -15.30 -3.18
C GLN A 182 -15.14 -16.05 -1.88
N PHE A 183 -14.30 -15.92 -0.84
CA PHE A 183 -14.44 -16.76 0.36
C PHE A 183 -15.15 -16.07 1.55
N LYS A 184 -15.33 -14.74 1.52
CA LYS A 184 -15.93 -13.87 2.58
C LYS A 184 -15.28 -13.94 3.97
N ARG A 185 -14.71 -15.08 4.38
CA ARG A 185 -14.06 -15.36 5.65
C ARG A 185 -12.79 -16.17 5.40
N ARG A 186 -11.71 -15.84 6.13
CA ARG A 186 -10.42 -16.54 6.03
C ARG A 186 -10.57 -18.04 6.19
N LYS A 187 -11.29 -18.51 7.22
CA LYS A 187 -11.49 -19.96 7.48
C LYS A 187 -12.10 -20.71 6.29
N ALA A 188 -12.97 -20.08 5.50
CA ALA A 188 -13.56 -20.71 4.33
C ALA A 188 -12.53 -20.87 3.20
N PHE A 189 -11.63 -19.88 3.05
CA PHE A 189 -10.49 -19.98 2.14
C PHE A 189 -9.49 -21.04 2.59
N GLU A 190 -9.12 -21.09 3.88
CA GLU A 190 -8.19 -22.13 4.39
C GLU A 190 -8.78 -23.53 4.15
N ALA A 191 -10.06 -23.75 4.50
CA ALA A 191 -10.73 -25.02 4.27
C ALA A 191 -10.87 -25.38 2.79
N TRP A 192 -10.95 -24.38 1.88
CA TRP A 192 -10.92 -24.62 0.44
C TRP A 192 -9.51 -24.98 -0.03
N MET A 193 -8.49 -24.25 0.43
CA MET A 193 -7.09 -24.59 0.17
C MET A 193 -6.73 -25.97 0.69
N ASP A 194 -7.39 -26.51 1.71
CA ASP A 194 -7.11 -27.85 2.25
C ASP A 194 -7.91 -28.99 1.59
N ARG A 195 -8.64 -28.72 0.49
CA ARG A 195 -9.35 -29.78 -0.24
C ARG A 195 -8.44 -30.50 -1.22
N ASP A 196 -8.48 -31.82 -1.22
CA ASP A 196 -7.64 -32.66 -2.08
C ASP A 196 -7.92 -32.44 -3.57
N GLU A 197 -9.14 -32.02 -3.94
CA GLU A 197 -9.55 -31.64 -5.30
C GLU A 197 -8.75 -30.47 -5.92
N ASN A 198 -8.01 -29.73 -5.09
CA ASN A 198 -7.12 -28.65 -5.52
C ASN A 198 -5.67 -29.13 -5.71
N TYR A 199 -5.36 -30.38 -5.35
CA TYR A 199 -4.01 -30.98 -5.40
C TYR A 199 -3.95 -32.20 -6.32
N CYS A 200 -5.06 -32.92 -6.51
CA CYS A 200 -5.14 -33.98 -7.50
C CYS A 200 -5.39 -33.36 -8.88
N GLY A 201 -4.60 -33.78 -9.87
CA GLY A 201 -4.57 -33.16 -11.19
C GLY A 201 -5.95 -33.16 -11.84
N ARG A 202 -6.52 -31.96 -11.99
CA ARG A 202 -7.57 -31.74 -13.01
C ARG A 202 -6.88 -31.86 -14.36
N ASP A 203 -7.54 -32.48 -15.34
CA ASP A 203 -7.00 -32.68 -16.68
C ASP A 203 -6.30 -31.41 -17.20
N GLY A 204 -4.97 -31.47 -17.37
CA GLY A 204 -4.12 -30.35 -17.80
C GLY A 204 -3.39 -29.56 -16.70
N PHE A 205 -3.63 -29.84 -15.41
CA PHE A 205 -3.00 -29.17 -14.27
C PHE A 205 -2.41 -30.21 -13.30
N GLU A 206 -1.24 -30.78 -13.60
CA GLU A 206 -0.51 -31.63 -12.65
C GLU A 206 -0.24 -30.84 -11.36
N SER A 207 -0.73 -31.32 -10.21
CA SER A 207 -0.57 -30.81 -8.83
C SER A 207 0.33 -29.58 -8.69
N VAL A 208 -0.17 -28.39 -9.04
CA VAL A 208 0.67 -27.18 -9.12
C VAL A 208 1.00 -26.64 -7.73
N ILE A 209 0.29 -27.07 -6.69
CA ILE A 209 0.51 -26.63 -5.31
C ILE A 209 0.79 -27.86 -4.45
N ASP A 210 1.87 -27.89 -3.66
CA ASP A 210 2.06 -28.86 -2.57
C ASP A 210 1.80 -28.20 -1.22
N ARG A 211 1.23 -28.95 -0.28
CA ARG A 211 1.14 -28.53 1.13
C ARG A 211 2.50 -28.75 1.80
N GLU A 212 3.02 -27.72 2.46
CA GLU A 212 4.09 -27.92 3.44
C GLU A 212 3.49 -27.97 4.85
N ASP A 213 3.70 -29.11 5.51
CA ASP A 213 3.14 -29.36 6.83
C ASP A 213 3.62 -28.33 7.86
N GLY A 214 2.68 -27.90 8.72
CA GLY A 214 2.97 -27.10 9.91
C GLY A 214 2.94 -25.57 9.74
N ASN A 215 3.12 -25.02 8.53
CA ASN A 215 3.31 -23.56 8.36
C ASN A 215 2.26 -22.83 7.50
N LYS A 216 1.16 -23.48 7.09
CA LYS A 216 0.18 -22.87 6.15
C LYS A 216 0.88 -22.26 4.92
N ALA A 217 1.93 -22.93 4.47
CA ALA A 217 2.72 -22.58 3.30
C ALA A 217 2.41 -23.58 2.20
N TYR A 218 2.40 -23.08 0.98
CA TYR A 218 2.05 -23.84 -0.21
C TYR A 218 3.15 -23.65 -1.24
N LYS A 219 3.62 -24.74 -1.86
CA LYS A 219 4.74 -24.71 -2.82
C LYS A 219 4.23 -24.83 -4.24
N ILE A 220 4.62 -23.93 -5.13
CA ILE A 220 4.17 -23.95 -6.53
C ILE A 220 5.10 -24.86 -7.36
N LYS A 221 4.64 -26.04 -7.80
CA LYS A 221 5.36 -26.90 -8.75
C LYS A 221 5.37 -26.27 -10.14
N ASN A 222 6.49 -26.39 -10.85
CA ASN A 222 6.69 -25.86 -12.21
C ASN A 222 6.64 -24.33 -12.34
N TYR A 223 6.92 -23.58 -11.27
CA TYR A 223 7.23 -22.15 -11.41
C TYR A 223 8.50 -21.99 -12.24
N VAL A 224 8.34 -21.74 -13.54
CA VAL A 224 9.44 -21.33 -14.40
C VAL A 224 9.81 -19.92 -13.97
N LYS A 225 11.05 -19.75 -13.51
CA LYS A 225 11.66 -18.46 -13.19
C LYS A 225 11.46 -17.52 -14.38
N ARG A 226 10.42 -16.69 -14.38
CA ARG A 226 10.31 -15.61 -15.36
C ARG A 226 11.46 -14.66 -15.05
N SER A 227 12.41 -14.60 -16.00
CA SER A 227 13.40 -13.55 -16.08
C SER A 227 12.70 -12.22 -15.85
N ALA A 228 13.23 -11.35 -14.98
CA ALA A 228 12.68 -10.02 -14.71
C ALA A 228 12.81 -9.06 -15.93
N PHE A 229 13.24 -9.58 -17.08
CA PHE A 229 13.36 -8.89 -18.34
C PHE A 229 12.94 -9.86 -19.46
N ASP A 230 11.68 -9.78 -19.87
CA ASP A 230 11.18 -10.19 -21.19
C ASP A 230 10.11 -9.17 -21.60
#